data_AF-A0A2K3MJ41-F1
#
_entry.id   AF-A0A2K3MJ41-F1
#
_cell.length_a   1.000
_cell.length_b   1.000
_cell.length_c   1.000
_cell.angle_alpha   90.00
_cell.angle_beta   90.00
_cell.angle_gamma   90.00
#
_symmetry.space_group_name_H-M   'P 1'
#
loop_
_entity.id
_entity.type
_entity.pdbx_description
1 polymer ?
#
loop_
_entity_poly.entity_id
_entity_poly.type
_entity_poly.pdbx_seq_one_letter_code
_entity_poly.pdbx_strand_id
1 'polypeptide(L)'
;PFNFEKPVTKEALPKLHVNPYSWSKVSNVIYLDSPVGVGFSYSKNVSDYNTGDAKTASDTHTFLLRWFELYPEFLANPLFIAGESYAGVYVPTLADKIVQGIEAGTKPKLNFK
;
A
#
# COMPACT_ATOMS: atom_id res chain seq x y z
N PRO A 1 5.94 8.64 -9.08
CA PRO A 1 6.94 9.74 -9.21
C PRO A 1 7.59 9.86 -10.59
N PHE A 2 7.82 8.76 -11.30
CA PHE A 2 8.56 8.76 -12.56
C PHE A 2 7.71 8.23 -13.72
N ASN A 3 7.99 8.71 -14.94
CA ASN A 3 7.69 8.04 -16.18
C ASN A 3 8.88 7.16 -16.57
N PHE A 4 8.69 6.17 -17.44
CA PHE A 4 9.77 5.32 -17.90
C PHE A 4 9.83 5.25 -19.43
N GLU A 5 11.05 5.22 -19.95
CA GLU A 5 11.34 4.88 -21.34
C GLU A 5 11.73 3.41 -21.42
N LYS A 6 11.16 2.70 -22.40
CA LYS A 6 11.47 1.29 -22.61
C LYS A 6 12.95 1.12 -22.97
N PRO A 7 13.59 0.03 -22.51
CA PRO A 7 14.94 -0.31 -22.92
C PRO A 7 15.07 -0.41 -24.45
N VAL A 8 16.21 0.04 -24.99
CA VAL A 8 16.51 -0.08 -26.43
C VAL A 8 16.83 -1.53 -26.81
N THR A 9 17.38 -2.31 -25.86
CA THR A 9 17.65 -3.75 -26.00
C THR A 9 17.03 -4.50 -24.82
N LYS A 10 16.86 -5.83 -24.95
CA LYS A 10 16.22 -6.64 -23.89
C LYS A 10 17.08 -6.73 -22.61
N GLU A 11 18.38 -6.52 -22.75
CA GLU A 11 19.37 -6.61 -21.67
C GLU A 11 19.59 -5.27 -20.96
N ALA A 12 19.10 -4.15 -21.54
CA ALA A 12 19.24 -2.83 -20.96
C ALA A 12 18.14 -2.54 -19.92
N LEU A 13 18.45 -1.67 -18.95
CA LEU A 13 17.48 -1.19 -17.97
C LEU A 13 16.63 -0.04 -18.54
N PRO A 14 15.38 0.11 -18.07
CA PRO A 14 14.56 1.26 -18.44
C PRO A 14 15.16 2.54 -17.87
N LYS A 15 15.01 3.65 -18.61
CA LYS A 15 15.42 4.98 -18.14
C LYS A 15 14.23 5.66 -17.47
N LEU A 16 14.44 6.19 -16.26
CA LEU A 16 13.42 6.91 -15.51
C LEU A 16 13.53 8.42 -15.72
N HIS A 17 12.37 9.07 -15.82
CA HIS A 17 12.23 10.51 -15.95
C HIS A 17 11.23 11.03 -14.93
N VAL A 18 11.45 12.21 -14.37
CA VAL A 18 10.50 12.83 -13.43
C VAL A 18 9.16 13.04 -14.14
N ASN A 19 8.08 12.54 -13.53
CA ASN A 19 6.73 12.82 -14.02
C ASN A 19 6.27 14.18 -13.44
N PRO A 20 6.06 15.22 -14.27
CA PRO A 20 5.62 16.52 -13.81
C PRO A 20 4.19 16.52 -13.25
N TYR A 21 3.41 15.46 -13.45
CA TYR A 21 2.04 15.31 -12.95
C TYR A 21 1.91 14.24 -11.85
N SER A 22 3.03 13.83 -11.23
CA SER A 22 3.01 12.84 -10.13
C SER A 22 2.23 13.34 -8.91
N TRP A 23 1.43 12.46 -8.31
CA TRP A 23 0.75 12.71 -7.03
C TRP A 23 1.72 13.04 -5.88
N SER A 24 2.96 12.56 -5.98
CA SER A 24 4.02 12.89 -5.01
C SER A 24 4.36 14.38 -4.91
N LYS A 25 3.84 15.23 -5.79
CA LYS A 25 3.98 16.70 -5.70
C LYS A 25 3.11 17.32 -4.60
N VAL A 26 2.03 16.65 -4.22
CA VAL A 26 1.04 17.16 -3.26
C VAL A 26 0.76 16.18 -2.12
N SER A 27 1.38 15.00 -2.13
CA SER A 27 1.23 13.97 -1.11
C SER A 27 2.49 13.14 -0.92
N ASN A 28 2.56 12.45 0.21
CA ASN A 28 3.47 11.31 0.40
C ASN A 28 2.74 10.06 -0.07
N VAL A 29 3.40 9.23 -0.89
CA VAL A 29 2.76 8.08 -1.55
C VAL A 29 3.47 6.79 -1.13
N ILE A 30 2.70 5.83 -0.62
CA ILE A 30 3.13 4.46 -0.36
C ILE A 30 2.59 3.58 -1.48
N TYR A 31 3.48 2.85 -2.15
CA TYR A 31 3.13 1.78 -3.08
C TYR A 31 3.35 0.45 -2.36
N LEU A 32 2.29 -0.34 -2.21
CA LEU A 32 2.33 -1.59 -1.47
C LEU A 32 2.02 -2.76 -2.42
N ASP A 33 2.97 -3.68 -2.54
CA ASP A 33 2.71 -4.98 -3.16
C ASP A 33 1.93 -5.86 -2.17
N SER A 34 0.66 -6.15 -2.48
CA SER A 34 -0.24 -6.93 -1.63
C SER A 34 -1.26 -7.68 -2.50
N PRO A 35 -1.68 -8.90 -2.13
CA PRO A 35 -1.26 -9.68 -0.95
C PRO A 35 0.14 -10.32 -1.09
N VAL A 36 0.53 -11.12 -0.10
CA VAL A 36 1.74 -11.96 -0.17
C VAL A 36 1.76 -12.78 -1.48
N GLY A 37 2.90 -12.80 -2.15
CA GLY A 37 3.10 -13.38 -3.47
C GLY A 37 2.99 -12.39 -4.64
N VAL A 38 2.56 -11.15 -4.39
CA VAL A 38 2.58 -10.07 -5.39
C VAL A 38 3.93 -9.35 -5.37
N GLY A 39 4.51 -9.12 -6.55
CA GLY A 39 5.71 -8.29 -6.72
C GLY A 39 6.87 -8.73 -5.82
N PHE A 40 7.29 -7.85 -4.92
CA PHE A 40 8.36 -8.12 -3.96
C PHE A 40 7.88 -8.63 -2.60
N SER A 41 6.58 -8.76 -2.37
CA SER A 41 6.03 -9.28 -1.11
C SER A 41 6.01 -10.80 -1.12
N TYR A 42 6.72 -11.43 -0.17
CA TYR A 42 6.82 -12.90 -0.07
C TYR A 42 6.80 -13.40 1.37
N SER A 43 6.41 -14.66 1.56
CA SER A 43 6.54 -15.40 2.82
C SER A 43 7.38 -16.67 2.61
N LYS A 44 8.08 -17.09 3.67
CA LYS A 44 8.74 -18.41 3.72
C LYS A 44 7.77 -19.53 4.02
N ASN A 45 6.57 -19.22 4.53
CA ASN A 45 5.54 -20.19 4.82
C ASN A 45 4.57 -20.29 3.63
N VAL A 46 4.50 -21.47 3.01
CA VAL A 46 3.66 -21.73 1.83
C VAL A 46 2.17 -21.56 2.14
N SER A 47 1.72 -21.80 3.38
CA SER A 47 0.31 -21.64 3.73
C SER A 47 -0.17 -20.19 3.68
N ASP A 48 0.73 -19.21 3.80
CA ASP A 48 0.38 -17.79 3.79
C ASP A 48 -0.13 -17.32 2.42
N TYR A 49 0.26 -18.03 1.35
CA TYR A 49 -0.15 -17.77 -0.02
C TYR A 49 -1.60 -18.18 -0.31
N ASN A 50 -2.26 -18.88 0.62
CA ASN A 50 -3.71 -19.03 0.59
C ASN A 50 -4.36 -17.72 1.02
N THR A 51 -4.52 -16.82 0.06
CA THR A 51 -5.01 -15.45 0.26
C THR A 51 -6.48 -15.32 -0.15
N GLY A 52 -7.09 -14.24 0.30
CA GLY A 52 -8.46 -13.85 -0.02
C GLY A 52 -8.73 -12.45 0.55
N ASP A 53 -9.79 -11.79 0.09
CA ASP A 53 -10.00 -10.35 0.33
C ASP A 53 -9.96 -9.97 1.82
N ALA A 54 -10.56 -10.79 2.69
CA ALA A 54 -10.54 -10.57 4.14
C ALA A 54 -9.13 -10.66 4.74
N LYS A 55 -8.32 -11.63 4.28
CA LYS A 55 -6.92 -11.78 4.72
C LYS A 55 -6.08 -10.63 4.20
N THR A 56 -6.23 -10.27 2.93
CA THR A 56 -5.54 -9.12 2.31
C THR A 56 -5.82 -7.82 3.06
N ALA A 57 -7.07 -7.55 3.43
CA ALA A 57 -7.44 -6.37 4.20
C ALA A 57 -6.83 -6.38 5.61
N SER A 58 -6.86 -7.54 6.30
CA SER A 58 -6.26 -7.70 7.64
C SER A 58 -4.74 -7.52 7.62
N ASP A 59 -4.05 -8.15 6.67
CA ASP A 59 -2.60 -8.07 6.54
C ASP A 59 -2.16 -6.65 6.13
N THR A 60 -2.91 -5.99 5.24
CA THR A 60 -2.62 -4.61 4.83
C THR A 60 -2.88 -3.61 5.96
N HIS A 61 -3.93 -3.81 6.78
CA HIS A 61 -4.13 -3.01 7.98
C HIS A 61 -2.98 -3.20 8.98
N THR A 62 -2.52 -4.44 9.17
CA THR A 62 -1.35 -4.74 10.00
C THR A 62 -0.10 -4.04 9.48
N PHE A 63 0.14 -4.06 8.17
CA PHE A 63 1.23 -3.32 7.53
C PHE A 63 1.15 -1.82 7.87
N LEU A 64 -0.02 -1.18 7.73
CA LEU A 64 -0.18 0.25 8.01
C LEU A 64 0.14 0.57 9.47
N LEU A 65 -0.39 -0.22 10.42
CA LEU A 65 -0.11 -0.02 11.85
C LEU A 65 1.40 -0.10 12.12
N ARG A 66 2.08 -1.13 11.61
CA ARG A 66 3.54 -1.28 11.75
C ARG A 66 4.32 -0.17 11.07
N TRP A 67 3.89 0.28 9.90
CA TRP A 67 4.53 1.37 9.18
C TRP A 67 4.46 2.68 9.97
N PHE A 68 3.31 3.02 10.53
CA PHE A 68 3.15 4.22 11.35
C PHE A 68 3.76 4.11 12.76
N GLU A 69 3.97 2.90 13.28
CA GLU A 69 4.82 2.68 14.47
C GLU A 69 6.28 3.03 14.18
N LEU A 70 6.78 2.68 12.99
CA LEU A 70 8.16 2.98 12.57
C LEU A 70 8.35 4.45 12.16
N TYR A 71 7.33 5.07 11.57
CA TYR A 71 7.37 6.45 11.06
C TYR A 71 6.26 7.32 11.68
N PRO A 72 6.31 7.55 13.01
CA PRO A 72 5.26 8.25 13.74
C PRO A 72 5.09 9.72 13.31
N GLU A 73 6.10 10.33 12.68
CA GLU A 73 6.05 11.69 12.16
C GLU A 73 4.97 11.89 11.08
N PHE A 74 4.53 10.81 10.42
CA PHE A 74 3.45 10.87 9.43
C PHE A 74 2.05 10.69 10.03
N LEU A 75 1.91 10.34 11.31
CA LEU A 75 0.59 10.06 11.93
C LEU A 75 -0.37 11.25 11.91
N ALA A 76 0.17 12.47 11.94
CA ALA A 76 -0.64 13.69 11.85
C ALA A 76 -1.25 13.88 10.46
N ASN A 77 -0.64 13.31 9.41
CA ASN A 77 -1.10 13.48 8.04
C ASN A 77 -2.40 12.71 7.79
N PRO A 78 -3.35 13.30 7.02
CA PRO A 78 -4.49 12.56 6.50
C PRO A 78 -4.04 11.32 5.71
N LEU A 79 -4.60 10.16 6.04
CA LEU A 79 -4.42 8.91 5.32
C LEU A 79 -5.58 8.70 4.36
N PHE A 80 -5.26 8.57 3.07
CA PHE A 80 -6.21 8.18 2.02
C PHE A 80 -5.77 6.86 1.41
N ILE A 81 -6.74 6.04 1.00
CA ILE A 81 -6.48 4.78 0.29
C ILE A 81 -7.07 4.91 -1.11
N ALA A 82 -6.27 4.58 -2.13
CA ALA A 82 -6.66 4.63 -3.53
C ALA A 82 -6.14 3.39 -4.27
N GLY A 83 -6.86 3.00 -5.32
CA GLY A 83 -6.48 1.89 -6.18
C GLY A 83 -7.39 1.80 -7.41
N GLU A 84 -7.03 0.93 -8.35
CA GLU A 84 -7.75 0.69 -9.60
C GLU A 84 -8.08 -0.79 -9.79
N SER A 85 -9.04 -1.10 -10.67
CA SER A 85 -9.42 -2.46 -11.06
C SER A 85 -9.91 -3.26 -9.86
N TYR A 86 -9.30 -4.41 -9.54
CA TYR A 86 -9.71 -5.23 -8.39
C TYR A 86 -9.50 -4.54 -7.04
N ALA A 87 -8.73 -3.43 -7.00
CA ALA A 87 -8.70 -2.58 -5.82
C ALA A 87 -10.08 -1.96 -5.49
N GLY A 88 -11.06 -2.00 -6.40
CA GLY A 88 -12.46 -1.72 -6.07
C GLY A 88 -13.03 -2.64 -4.98
N VAL A 89 -12.41 -3.81 -4.74
CA VAL A 89 -12.68 -4.68 -3.59
C VAL A 89 -11.73 -4.38 -2.42
N TYR A 90 -10.43 -4.21 -2.71
CA TYR A 90 -9.42 -4.00 -1.66
C TYR A 90 -9.56 -2.68 -0.91
N VAL A 91 -9.86 -1.58 -1.59
CA VAL A 91 -10.01 -0.25 -0.98
C VAL A 91 -11.14 -0.24 0.07
N PRO A 92 -12.39 -0.63 -0.24
CA PRO A 92 -13.46 -0.63 0.76
C PRO A 92 -13.25 -1.65 1.88
N THR A 93 -12.71 -2.83 1.58
CA THR A 93 -12.45 -3.85 2.62
C THR A 93 -11.34 -3.43 3.58
N LEU A 94 -10.30 -2.75 3.10
CA LEU A 94 -9.27 -2.15 3.94
C LEU A 94 -9.82 -0.96 4.73
N ALA A 95 -10.63 -0.10 4.10
CA ALA A 95 -11.26 1.02 4.78
C ALA A 95 -12.12 0.56 5.97
N ASP A 96 -12.93 -0.48 5.76
CA ASP A 96 -13.71 -1.14 6.82
C ASP A 96 -12.81 -1.65 7.96
N LYS A 97 -11.69 -2.32 7.64
CA LYS A 97 -10.72 -2.78 8.65
C LYS A 97 -10.07 -1.65 9.44
N ILE A 98 -9.74 -0.54 8.80
CA ILE A 98 -9.17 0.63 9.48
C ILE A 98 -10.21 1.26 10.43
N VAL A 99 -11.46 1.41 9.98
CA VAL A 99 -12.54 1.96 10.82
C VAL A 99 -12.79 1.07 12.04
N GLN A 100 -12.90 -0.25 11.85
CA GLN A 100 -13.01 -1.22 12.95
C GLN A 100 -11.84 -1.09 13.93
N GLY A 101 -10.61 -0.94 13.43
CA GLY A 101 -9.42 -0.73 14.27
C GLY A 101 -9.50 0.55 15.10
N ILE A 102 -9.96 1.65 14.49
CA ILE A 102 -10.15 2.95 15.17
C ILE A 102 -11.22 2.84 16.28
N GLU A 103 -12.36 2.21 15.98
CA GLU A 103 -13.47 2.01 16.93
C GLU A 103 -13.06 1.09 18.09
N ALA A 104 -12.28 0.05 17.81
CA ALA A 104 -11.70 -0.84 18.81
C ALA A 104 -10.55 -0.20 19.62
N GLY A 105 -10.16 1.04 19.31
CA GLY A 105 -9.10 1.75 20.01
C GLY A 105 -7.68 1.24 19.71
N THR A 106 -7.50 0.54 18.59
CA THR A 106 -6.21 0.03 18.14
C THR A 106 -5.21 1.18 17.95
N LYS A 107 -3.94 0.93 18.29
CA LYS A 107 -2.86 1.91 18.19
C LYS A 107 -1.86 1.50 17.11
N PRO A 108 -1.25 2.47 16.40
CA PRO A 108 -1.55 3.91 16.46
C PRO A 108 -2.90 4.26 15.81
N LYS A 109 -3.54 5.37 16.24
CA LYS A 109 -4.79 5.82 15.63
C LYS A 109 -4.49 6.45 14.28
N LEU A 110 -4.88 5.79 13.19
CA LEU A 110 -4.70 6.29 11.83
C LEU A 110 -5.65 7.48 11.58
N ASN A 111 -5.13 8.58 11.02
CA ASN A 111 -5.92 9.75 10.63
C ASN A 111 -6.61 9.52 9.27
N PHE A 112 -7.46 8.48 9.22
CA PHE A 112 -8.15 8.06 8.00
C PHE A 112 -9.21 9.07 7.55
N LYS A 113 -9.30 9.33 6.24
CA LYS A 113 -10.22 10.27 5.60
C LYS A 113 -10.97 9.65 4.44
#